data_AF-A0A561TZQ1-F1
#
_entry.id   AF-A0A561TZQ1-F1
#
_cell.length_a   1.000
_cell.length_b   1.000
_cell.length_c   1.000
_cell.angle_alpha   90.00
_cell.angle_beta   90.00
_cell.angle_gamma   90.00
#
_symmetry.space_group_name_H-M   'P 1'
#
loop_
_entity.id
_entity.type
_entity.pdbx_description
1 polymer ?
#
loop_
_entity_poly.entity_id
_entity_poly.type
_entity_poly.pdbx_seq_one_letter_code
_entity_poly.pdbx_strand_id
1 'polypeptide(L)'
;MIDRTQTSDRPSRRIFTGLAIAAGGGVIALLVEYFVIQGWLAPEPAIQWKSNNAPKPVNSVSAEGKVEHVDGWLTVTGNLTDNGHDNKGVLLIFSTRGGDGGRVANTDGANQSVTIDKGYPDTVPNIAVQECLTHQKRAMDVLECSDPLVIWPKP
;
A
#
# COMPACT_ATOMS: atom_id res chain seq x y z
N MET A 1 -19.40 35.13 76.00
CA MET A 1 -18.72 33.89 75.56
C MET A 1 -18.67 33.96 74.03
N ILE A 2 -17.48 34.05 73.45
CA ILE A 2 -17.28 34.37 72.03
C ILE A 2 -17.55 33.12 71.20
N ASP A 3 -18.56 33.18 70.34
CA ASP A 3 -18.83 32.14 69.34
C ASP A 3 -17.89 32.37 68.15
N ARG A 4 -16.91 31.48 68.00
CA ARG A 4 -16.00 31.43 66.84
C ARG A 4 -16.66 30.59 65.76
N THR A 5 -17.42 31.21 64.88
CA THR A 5 -17.72 30.59 63.59
C THR A 5 -16.60 30.93 62.61
N GLN A 6 -15.67 29.98 62.49
CA GLN A 6 -14.64 29.94 61.46
C GLN A 6 -15.31 30.01 60.07
N THR A 7 -15.10 31.12 59.37
CA THR A 7 -15.30 31.20 57.93
C THR A 7 -14.25 30.40 57.18
N SER A 8 -14.68 29.84 56.05
CA SER A 8 -13.87 29.39 54.91
C SER A 8 -13.33 27.97 54.99
N ASP A 9 -14.03 27.04 54.31
CA ASP A 9 -13.33 26.02 53.53
C ASP A 9 -14.22 25.43 52.43
N ARG A 10 -14.25 26.05 51.24
CA ARG A 10 -14.66 25.35 50.00
C ARG A 10 -13.89 25.85 48.77
N PRO A 11 -12.58 25.54 48.63
CA PRO A 11 -11.88 25.70 47.35
C PRO A 11 -12.17 24.55 46.36
N SER A 12 -13.05 23.59 46.66
CA SER A 12 -13.19 22.37 45.85
C SER A 12 -13.88 22.58 44.49
N ARG A 13 -15.01 23.29 44.45
CA ARG A 13 -15.87 23.27 43.25
C ARG A 13 -15.25 23.91 42.00
N ARG A 14 -14.47 24.99 42.15
CA ARG A 14 -13.82 25.71 41.04
C ARG A 14 -12.63 24.96 40.45
N ILE A 15 -11.87 24.27 41.29
CA ILE A 15 -10.71 23.47 40.84
C ILE A 15 -11.20 22.25 40.04
N PHE A 16 -12.25 21.57 40.50
CA PHE A 16 -12.82 20.43 39.77
C PHE A 16 -13.47 20.82 38.44
N THR A 17 -14.09 22.01 38.33
CA THR A 17 -14.63 22.49 37.04
C THR A 17 -13.52 22.87 36.05
N GLY A 18 -12.43 23.49 36.52
CA GLY A 18 -11.27 23.79 35.68
C GLY A 18 -10.59 22.53 35.11
N LEU A 19 -10.47 21.49 35.93
CA LEU A 19 -9.89 20.21 35.49
C LEU A 19 -10.76 19.51 34.44
N ALA A 20 -12.09 19.56 34.60
CA ALA A 20 -13.03 18.97 33.65
C ALA A 20 -13.03 19.69 32.29
N ILE A 21 -12.87 21.03 32.28
CA ILE A 21 -12.78 21.81 31.03
C ILE A 21 -11.45 21.53 30.33
N ALA A 22 -10.34 21.46 31.07
CA ALA A 22 -9.03 21.13 30.51
C ALA A 22 -9.02 19.70 29.92
N ALA A 23 -9.61 18.74 30.63
CA ALA A 23 -9.74 17.36 30.13
C ALA A 23 -10.66 17.30 28.89
N GLY A 24 -11.81 17.97 28.91
CA GLY A 24 -12.73 18.02 27.77
C GLY A 24 -12.11 18.70 26.54
N GLY A 25 -11.42 19.83 26.74
CA GLY A 25 -10.71 20.54 25.68
C GLY A 25 -9.57 19.72 25.09
N GLY A 26 -8.82 18.99 25.92
CA GLY A 26 -7.77 18.08 25.48
C GLY A 26 -8.29 16.92 24.63
N VAL A 27 -9.41 16.30 25.03
CA VAL A 27 -10.04 15.22 24.25
C VAL A 27 -10.53 15.73 22.89
N ILE A 28 -11.15 16.91 22.84
CA ILE A 28 -11.62 17.52 21.58
C ILE A 28 -10.42 17.85 20.67
N ALA A 29 -9.34 18.40 21.21
CA ALA A 29 -8.13 18.70 20.44
C ALA A 29 -7.52 17.43 19.83
N LEU A 30 -7.41 16.35 20.61
CA LEU A 30 -6.92 15.06 20.14
C LEU A 30 -7.82 14.46 19.05
N LEU A 31 -9.15 14.58 19.19
CA LEU A 31 -10.08 14.11 18.16
C LEU A 31 -9.96 14.93 16.86
N VAL A 32 -9.83 16.26 16.95
CA VAL A 32 -9.65 17.11 15.77
C VAL A 32 -8.33 16.82 15.07
N GLU A 33 -7.23 16.65 15.82
CA GLU A 33 -5.95 16.29 15.25
C GLU A 33 -6.00 14.92 14.55
N TYR A 34 -6.63 13.93 15.19
CA TYR A 34 -6.73 12.58 14.63
C TYR A 34 -7.66 12.49 13.42
N PHE A 35 -8.81 13.17 13.43
CA PHE A 35 -9.79 13.07 12.34
C PHE A 35 -9.58 14.08 11.21
N VAL A 36 -9.05 15.27 11.49
CA VAL A 36 -8.92 16.35 10.51
C VAL A 36 -7.50 16.46 9.99
N ILE A 37 -6.51 16.54 10.90
CA ILE A 37 -5.11 16.78 10.50
C ILE A 37 -4.51 15.51 9.91
N GLN A 38 -4.69 14.35 10.54
CA GLN A 38 -4.21 13.10 9.94
C GLN A 38 -4.97 12.72 8.68
N GLY A 39 -6.28 13.02 8.57
CA GLY A 39 -7.02 12.79 7.32
C GLY A 39 -6.50 13.63 6.14
N TRP A 40 -5.97 14.82 6.40
CA TRP A 40 -5.36 15.71 5.40
C TRP A 40 -3.89 15.40 5.10
N LEU A 41 -3.14 14.88 6.08
CA LEU A 41 -1.71 14.57 5.95
C LEU A 41 -1.43 13.08 5.73
N ALA A 42 -2.45 12.22 5.83
CA ALA A 42 -2.29 10.79 5.61
C ALA A 42 -1.90 10.57 4.14
N PRO A 43 -0.82 9.82 3.88
CA PRO A 43 -0.53 9.37 2.54
C PRO A 43 -1.74 8.64 1.99
N GLU A 44 -2.06 8.84 0.71
CA GLU A 44 -3.16 8.13 0.07
C GLU A 44 -3.01 6.63 0.30
N PRO A 45 -4.10 5.91 0.63
CA PRO A 45 -4.01 4.51 0.97
C PRO A 45 -3.45 3.72 -0.22
N ALA A 46 -2.35 3.02 0.02
CA ALA A 46 -1.69 2.17 -0.96
C ALA A 46 -2.68 1.17 -1.58
N ILE A 47 -2.74 1.12 -2.91
CA ILE A 47 -3.61 0.19 -3.63
C ILE A 47 -2.94 -1.16 -3.69
N GLN A 48 -3.53 -2.16 -3.02
CA GLN A 48 -3.06 -3.54 -3.08
C GLN A 48 -3.45 -4.18 -4.42
N TRP A 49 -2.53 -4.92 -5.03
CA TRP A 49 -2.75 -5.67 -6.28
C TRP A 49 -2.22 -7.09 -6.19
N LYS A 50 -2.84 -8.00 -6.95
CA LYS A 50 -2.45 -9.41 -7.04
C LYS A 50 -2.77 -9.96 -8.42
N SER A 51 -1.78 -10.52 -9.09
CA SER A 51 -1.87 -11.02 -10.47
C SER A 51 -2.79 -12.23 -10.62
N ASN A 52 -2.99 -13.03 -9.57
CA ASN A 52 -3.90 -14.19 -9.59
C ASN A 52 -5.36 -13.81 -9.86
N ASN A 53 -5.70 -12.51 -9.80
CA ASN A 53 -7.01 -11.99 -10.20
C ASN A 53 -7.13 -11.75 -11.71
N ALA A 54 -6.09 -12.04 -12.50
CA ALA A 54 -6.15 -11.98 -13.95
C ALA A 54 -7.18 -12.99 -14.50
N PRO A 55 -7.83 -12.70 -15.64
CA PRO A 55 -8.83 -13.60 -16.24
C PRO A 55 -8.30 -15.01 -16.52
N LYS A 56 -7.01 -15.12 -16.87
CA LYS A 56 -6.30 -16.37 -17.08
C LYS A 56 -4.93 -16.32 -16.38
N PRO A 57 -4.83 -16.75 -15.10
CA PRO A 57 -3.57 -16.74 -14.38
C PRO A 57 -2.65 -17.88 -14.85
N VAL A 58 -1.34 -17.69 -14.66
CA VAL A 58 -0.36 -18.75 -14.86
C VAL A 58 -0.34 -19.64 -13.61
N ASN A 59 -0.46 -20.96 -13.80
CA ASN A 59 -0.48 -21.90 -12.68
C ASN A 59 0.83 -21.87 -11.87
N SER A 60 0.71 -21.96 -10.55
CA SER A 60 1.82 -21.96 -9.59
C SER A 60 2.68 -20.69 -9.58
N VAL A 61 2.23 -19.63 -10.24
CA VAL A 61 2.88 -18.31 -10.25
C VAL A 61 1.97 -17.31 -9.56
N SER A 62 2.57 -16.38 -8.81
CA SER A 62 1.84 -15.26 -8.23
C SER A 62 2.72 -14.05 -8.05
N ALA A 63 2.22 -12.88 -8.45
CA ALA A 63 2.79 -11.59 -8.17
C ALA A 63 1.81 -10.77 -7.33
N GLU A 64 2.27 -10.18 -6.25
CA GLU A 64 1.44 -9.34 -5.38
C GLU A 64 2.24 -8.17 -4.82
N GLY A 65 1.54 -7.10 -4.50
CA GLY A 65 2.19 -5.87 -4.09
C GLY A 65 1.24 -4.71 -3.86
N LYS A 66 1.80 -3.51 -3.86
CA LYS A 66 1.09 -2.26 -3.66
C LYS A 66 1.52 -1.18 -4.66
N VAL A 67 0.59 -0.29 -4.99
CA VAL A 67 0.85 0.96 -5.72
C VAL A 67 0.66 2.11 -4.74
N GLU A 68 1.68 2.94 -4.58
CA GLU A 68 1.69 4.10 -3.69
C GLU A 68 1.90 5.37 -4.51
N HIS A 69 1.17 6.44 -4.18
CA HIS A 69 1.41 7.77 -4.76
C HIS A 69 2.30 8.57 -3.80
N VAL A 70 3.48 8.95 -4.27
CA VAL A 70 4.48 9.70 -3.50
C VAL A 70 5.06 10.78 -4.39
N ASP A 71 4.89 12.05 -4.01
CA ASP A 71 5.54 13.21 -4.64
C ASP A 71 5.42 13.28 -6.18
N GLY A 72 4.24 12.95 -6.73
CA GLY A 72 4.00 12.96 -8.18
C GLY A 72 4.44 11.69 -8.92
N TRP A 73 4.81 10.65 -8.18
CA TRP A 73 5.21 9.34 -8.72
C TRP A 73 4.31 8.23 -8.19
N LEU A 74 4.01 7.28 -9.06
CA LEU A 74 3.37 6.02 -8.73
C LEU A 74 4.46 4.97 -8.53
N THR A 75 4.66 4.56 -7.29
CA THR A 75 5.63 3.54 -6.90
C THR A 75 4.91 2.20 -6.78
N VAL A 76 5.25 1.26 -7.66
CA VAL A 76 4.75 -0.11 -7.65
C VAL A 76 5.79 -1.01 -7.00
N THR A 77 5.47 -1.53 -5.83
CA THR A 77 6.30 -2.49 -5.10
C THR A 77 5.58 -3.82 -4.97
N GLY A 78 6.33 -4.90 -4.81
CA GLY A 78 5.74 -6.23 -4.64
C GLY A 78 6.76 -7.35 -4.70
N ASN A 79 6.28 -8.58 -4.78
CA ASN A 79 7.11 -9.76 -5.04
C ASN A 79 6.46 -10.63 -6.11
N LEU A 80 7.27 -11.11 -7.04
CA LEU A 80 6.94 -12.19 -7.96
C LEU A 80 7.40 -13.50 -7.33
N THR A 81 6.52 -14.48 -7.23
CA THR A 81 6.82 -15.80 -6.65
C THR A 81 6.44 -16.90 -7.63
N ASP A 82 7.41 -17.77 -7.90
CA ASP A 82 7.22 -18.98 -8.68
C ASP A 82 7.24 -20.18 -7.72
N ASN A 83 6.10 -20.80 -7.49
CA ASN A 83 5.94 -22.02 -6.70
C ASN A 83 5.86 -23.28 -7.59
N GLY A 84 6.19 -23.16 -8.88
CA GLY A 84 6.23 -24.27 -9.82
C GLY A 84 7.30 -25.29 -9.47
N HIS A 85 7.11 -26.53 -9.92
CA HIS A 85 8.14 -27.58 -9.92
C HIS A 85 8.44 -28.06 -11.35
N ASP A 86 8.34 -27.15 -12.33
CA ASP A 86 8.35 -27.47 -13.75
C ASP A 86 9.64 -27.03 -14.48
N ASN A 87 10.67 -26.62 -13.73
CA ASN A 87 11.95 -26.11 -14.24
C ASN A 87 11.78 -24.98 -15.28
N LYS A 88 10.76 -24.14 -15.10
CA LYS A 88 10.59 -22.91 -15.87
C LYS A 88 11.03 -21.72 -15.02
N GLY A 89 11.26 -20.60 -15.69
CA GLY A 89 11.37 -19.29 -15.06
C GLY A 89 10.07 -18.53 -15.23
N VAL A 90 9.93 -17.43 -14.51
CA VAL A 90 8.77 -16.55 -14.59
C VAL A 90 9.26 -15.13 -14.76
N LEU A 91 8.71 -14.47 -15.77
CA LEU A 91 8.94 -13.08 -16.09
C LEU A 91 7.67 -12.27 -15.82
N LEU A 92 7.82 -11.18 -15.09
CA LEU A 92 6.78 -10.17 -14.91
C LEU A 92 7.06 -8.97 -15.82
N ILE A 93 6.07 -8.63 -16.63
CA ILE A 93 6.12 -7.53 -17.59
C ILE A 93 5.12 -6.48 -17.15
N PHE A 94 5.57 -5.23 -17.04
CA PHE A 94 4.67 -4.11 -16.84
C PHE A 94 4.49 -3.41 -18.17
N SER A 95 3.26 -3.01 -18.46
CA SER A 95 2.90 -2.27 -19.66
C SER A 95 2.13 -1.03 -19.28
N THR A 96 2.47 0.09 -19.91
CA THR A 96 1.76 1.36 -19.72
C THR A 96 1.17 1.81 -21.05
N ARG A 97 -0.01 2.42 -20.99
CA ARG A 97 -0.62 3.04 -22.18
C ARG A 97 0.11 4.35 -22.48
N GLY A 98 1.24 4.22 -23.18
CA GLY A 98 2.22 5.29 -23.42
C GLY A 98 3.57 4.79 -23.94
N GLY A 99 3.86 3.48 -23.81
CA GLY A 99 5.02 2.84 -24.42
C GLY A 99 6.15 2.49 -23.44
N ASP A 100 6.13 3.05 -22.22
CA ASP A 100 7.15 2.78 -21.17
C ASP A 100 6.91 1.48 -20.41
N GLY A 101 6.47 0.44 -21.13
CA GLY A 101 6.36 -0.91 -20.63
C GLY A 101 7.70 -1.65 -20.72
N GLY A 102 8.05 -2.41 -19.69
CA GLY A 102 9.33 -3.11 -19.62
C GLY A 102 9.27 -4.37 -18.78
N ARG A 103 10.28 -5.20 -18.94
CA ARG A 103 10.51 -6.38 -18.10
C ARG A 103 10.93 -5.91 -16.71
N VAL A 104 10.21 -6.35 -15.68
CA VAL A 104 10.35 -5.80 -14.33
C VAL A 104 11.06 -6.75 -13.39
N ALA A 105 10.67 -8.03 -13.38
CA ALA A 105 11.25 -9.05 -12.53
C ALA A 105 11.30 -10.38 -13.28
N ASN A 106 12.37 -11.15 -13.09
CA ASN A 106 12.49 -12.49 -13.65
C ASN A 106 13.06 -13.44 -12.60
N THR A 107 12.42 -14.58 -12.37
CA THR A 107 12.97 -15.64 -11.51
C THR A 107 14.03 -16.43 -12.28
N ASP A 108 15.09 -16.88 -11.60
CA ASP A 108 16.12 -17.75 -12.18
C ASP A 108 15.67 -19.23 -12.23
N GLY A 109 14.42 -19.49 -11.83
CA GLY A 109 13.74 -20.78 -11.92
C GLY A 109 12.67 -20.96 -10.86
N ALA A 110 12.03 -22.13 -10.92
CA ALA A 110 11.10 -22.69 -9.96
C ALA A 110 11.50 -22.49 -8.48
N ASN A 111 10.51 -22.20 -7.62
CA ASN A 111 10.64 -22.01 -6.16
C ASN A 111 11.47 -20.80 -5.75
N GLN A 112 11.39 -19.72 -6.52
CA GLN A 112 12.07 -18.47 -6.23
C GLN A 112 11.10 -17.30 -6.12
N SER A 113 11.52 -16.30 -5.36
CA SER A 113 10.84 -15.02 -5.23
C SER A 113 11.77 -13.88 -5.61
N VAL A 114 11.25 -12.91 -6.33
CA VAL A 114 11.99 -11.72 -6.78
C VAL A 114 11.19 -10.47 -6.42
N THR A 115 11.88 -9.49 -5.84
CA THR A 115 11.27 -8.22 -5.46
C THR A 115 11.05 -7.34 -6.67
N ILE A 116 9.93 -6.64 -6.64
CA ILE A 116 9.48 -5.67 -7.63
C ILE A 116 9.59 -4.29 -7.01
N ASP A 117 10.28 -3.39 -7.70
CA ASP A 117 10.35 -1.97 -7.35
C ASP A 117 10.43 -1.15 -8.65
N LYS A 118 9.33 -0.47 -8.99
CA LYS A 118 9.22 0.36 -10.20
C LYS A 118 8.45 1.63 -9.92
N GLY A 119 9.04 2.76 -10.32
CA GLY A 119 8.39 4.06 -10.32
C GLY A 119 7.89 4.45 -11.71
N TYR A 120 6.71 5.04 -11.76
CA TYR A 120 6.12 5.66 -12.94
C TYR A 120 5.71 7.11 -12.61
N PRO A 121 5.73 8.04 -13.57
CA PRO A 121 5.08 9.34 -13.37
C PRO A 121 3.59 9.14 -13.07
N ASP A 122 3.02 9.95 -12.17
CA ASP A 122 1.58 9.88 -11.85
C ASP A 122 0.66 10.28 -13.02
N THR A 123 1.23 10.90 -14.05
CA THR A 123 0.56 11.20 -15.31
C THR A 123 0.29 9.97 -16.17
N VAL A 124 0.83 8.79 -15.81
CA VAL A 124 0.60 7.56 -16.56
C VAL A 124 -0.87 7.15 -16.44
N PRO A 125 -1.59 7.03 -17.58
CA PRO A 125 -3.04 6.80 -17.55
C PRO A 125 -3.41 5.36 -17.19
N ASN A 126 -2.46 4.41 -17.30
CA ASN A 126 -2.69 3.01 -17.00
C ASN A 126 -1.38 2.26 -16.74
N ILE A 127 -1.38 1.38 -15.74
CA ILE A 127 -0.34 0.37 -15.52
C ILE A 127 -1.03 -0.99 -15.52
N ALA A 128 -0.59 -1.88 -16.41
CA ALA A 128 -1.03 -3.26 -16.47
C ALA A 128 0.15 -4.22 -16.29
N VAL A 129 -0.09 -5.31 -15.57
CA VAL A 129 0.91 -6.35 -15.29
C VAL A 129 0.55 -7.63 -16.02
N GLN A 130 1.55 -8.30 -16.55
CA GLN A 130 1.41 -9.57 -17.25
C GLN A 130 2.50 -10.53 -16.76
N GLU A 131 2.11 -11.76 -16.43
CA GLU A 131 3.03 -12.82 -16.04
C GLU A 131 3.28 -13.71 -17.25
N CYS A 132 4.53 -14.09 -17.44
CA CYS A 132 4.95 -14.95 -18.53
C CYS A 132 5.83 -16.07 -18.01
N LEU A 133 5.49 -17.31 -18.33
CA LEU A 133 6.40 -18.45 -18.19
C LEU A 133 7.52 -18.31 -19.22
N THR A 134 8.76 -18.52 -18.78
CA THR A 134 9.95 -18.50 -19.61
C THR A 134 10.75 -19.78 -19.44
N HIS A 135 11.67 -20.02 -20.35
CA HIS A 135 12.61 -21.12 -20.20
C HIS A 135 13.65 -20.79 -19.11
N GLN A 136 13.93 -21.71 -18.17
CA GLN A 136 14.84 -21.47 -17.03
C GLN A 136 16.22 -20.94 -17.44
N LYS A 137 16.81 -21.48 -18.50
CA LYS A 137 18.15 -21.05 -18.99
C LYS A 137 18.10 -19.91 -20.02
N ARG A 138 16.90 -19.51 -20.44
CA ARG A 138 16.67 -18.51 -21.48
C ARG A 138 15.46 -17.67 -21.07
N ALA A 139 15.67 -16.81 -20.08
CA ALA A 139 14.65 -15.89 -19.57
C ALA A 139 14.03 -14.98 -20.63
N MET A 140 14.66 -14.87 -21.81
CA MET A 140 14.16 -14.09 -22.93
C MET A 140 13.12 -14.85 -23.79
N ASP A 141 13.09 -16.19 -23.69
CA ASP A 141 12.22 -17.06 -24.47
C ASP A 141 10.90 -17.27 -23.70
N VAL A 142 9.89 -16.50 -24.09
CA VAL A 142 8.54 -16.56 -23.52
C VAL A 142 7.79 -17.78 -24.07
N LEU A 143 7.23 -18.58 -23.18
CA LEU A 143 6.47 -19.79 -23.51
C LEU A 143 4.96 -19.53 -23.49
N GLU A 144 4.45 -18.96 -22.40
CA GLU A 144 3.04 -18.64 -22.20
C GLU A 144 2.93 -17.39 -21.34
N CYS A 145 1.95 -16.53 -21.61
CA CYS A 145 1.63 -15.39 -20.75
C CYS A 145 0.17 -15.42 -20.32
N SER A 146 -0.10 -14.86 -19.13
CA SER A 146 -1.45 -14.51 -18.70
C SER A 146 -2.01 -13.34 -19.49
N ASP A 147 -3.30 -13.08 -19.35
CA ASP A 147 -3.88 -11.83 -19.83
C ASP A 147 -3.40 -10.65 -18.96
N PRO A 148 -3.17 -9.46 -19.55
CA PRO A 148 -2.73 -8.31 -18.78
C PRO A 148 -3.80 -7.88 -17.78
N LEU A 149 -3.40 -7.72 -16.51
CA LEU A 149 -4.24 -7.21 -15.43
C LEU A 149 -3.92 -5.73 -15.19
N VAL A 150 -4.92 -4.86 -15.32
CA VAL A 150 -4.79 -3.45 -14.97
C VAL A 150 -4.72 -3.29 -13.45
N ILE A 151 -3.61 -2.73 -12.95
CA ILE A 151 -3.40 -2.43 -11.53
C ILE A 151 -3.52 -0.93 -11.21
N TRP A 152 -3.51 -0.09 -12.26
CA TRP A 152 -3.72 1.35 -12.14
C TRP A 152 -4.38 1.92 -13.42
N PRO A 153 -5.31 2.90 -13.31
CA PRO A 153 -6.03 3.28 -12.10
C PRO A 153 -6.85 2.09 -11.57
N LYS A 154 -7.28 2.15 -10.30
CA LYS A 154 -8.04 1.05 -9.68
C LYS A 154 -9.23 0.67 -10.58
N PRO A 155 -9.39 -0.62 -10.96
CA PRO A 155 -10.57 -1.08 -11.69
C PRO A 155 -11.85 -0.98 -10.85
#